data_AF-A0AA38FPH9-F1
#
_entry.id   AF-A0AA38FPH9-F1
#
_cell.length_a   1.000
_cell.length_b   1.000
_cell.length_c   1.000
_cell.angle_alpha   90.00
_cell.angle_beta   90.00
_cell.angle_gamma   90.00
#
_symmetry.space_group_name_H-M   'P 1'
#
loop_
_entity.id
_entity.type
_entity.pdbx_description
1 polymer ?
#
loop_
_entity_poly.entity_id
_entity_poly.type
_entity_poly.pdbx_seq_one_letter_code
_entity_poly.pdbx_strand_id
1 'polypeptide(L)'
;MPAKIHPRIPHHSENVLIEDQFCMERVTALTVWKKSLLFNCNGFTVFHPSGNLAFRVENYRSDLNKELVLMDAAGNSLLTVTRKRLSLQNEWQAFLGDKSNGQKKPLFIVRRRSLLPTKVLAEIFVGSTKQKRHPDYKIEGSYARRSCTVYNNSGDIVFEAQRQNSKMKRKQ
;
A
#
# COMPACT_ATOMS: atom_id res chain seq x y z
N MET A 1 -11.54 -4.53 -15.72
CA MET A 1 -10.90 -5.85 -15.73
C MET A 1 -10.28 -6.11 -14.35
N PRO A 2 -10.99 -6.83 -13.47
CA PRO A 2 -10.58 -7.06 -12.08
C PRO A 2 -9.22 -7.76 -11.99
N ALA A 3 -8.42 -7.44 -10.97
CA ALA A 3 -7.17 -8.14 -10.67
C ALA A 3 -7.44 -9.60 -10.28
N LYS A 4 -6.65 -10.56 -10.74
CA LYS A 4 -6.73 -11.96 -10.29
C LYS A 4 -5.46 -12.28 -9.51
N ILE A 5 -5.60 -12.75 -8.28
CA ILE A 5 -4.51 -13.24 -7.43
C ILE A 5 -4.71 -14.77 -7.32
N HIS A 6 -3.65 -15.54 -7.07
CA HIS A 6 -3.75 -16.99 -6.82
C HIS A 6 -3.32 -17.25 -5.37
N PRO A 7 -4.16 -17.83 -4.49
CA PRO A 7 -3.73 -18.11 -3.12
C PRO A 7 -3.18 -19.53 -2.97
N ARG A 8 -2.11 -19.64 -2.17
CA ARG A 8 -1.92 -20.77 -1.25
C ARG A 8 -2.27 -20.28 0.16
N ILE A 9 -2.98 -21.12 0.90
CA ILE A 9 -3.42 -20.88 2.27
C ILE A 9 -2.22 -21.08 3.21
N PRO A 10 -1.82 -20.10 4.04
CA PRO A 10 -1.00 -20.37 5.21
C PRO A 10 -1.93 -20.79 6.36
N HIS A 11 -1.68 -21.97 6.91
CA HIS A 11 -2.23 -22.36 8.21
C HIS A 11 -1.56 -21.52 9.30
N HIS A 12 -2.38 -20.93 10.18
CA HIS A 12 -2.04 -20.26 11.44
C HIS A 12 -1.34 -18.87 11.35
N SER A 13 -1.85 -17.96 12.18
CA SER A 13 -1.68 -16.50 12.17
C SER A 13 -0.38 -16.01 12.83
N GLU A 14 0.48 -15.36 12.05
CA GLU A 14 1.64 -14.58 12.57
C GLU A 14 1.88 -13.22 11.87
N ASN A 15 1.06 -12.80 10.89
CA ASN A 15 1.37 -11.63 10.04
C ASN A 15 0.28 -10.54 9.98
N VAL A 16 -0.46 -10.33 11.06
CA VAL A 16 -1.50 -9.28 11.13
C VAL A 16 -0.87 -7.97 11.59
N LEU A 17 -0.91 -6.94 10.74
CA LEU A 17 -0.28 -5.64 11.02
C LEU A 17 -1.25 -4.60 11.62
N ILE A 18 -2.54 -4.71 11.34
CA ILE A 18 -3.55 -3.72 11.75
C ILE A 18 -4.63 -4.45 12.56
N GLU A 19 -5.52 -5.17 11.88
CA GLU A 19 -6.62 -5.93 12.50
C GLU A 19 -6.99 -7.12 11.61
N ASP A 20 -7.44 -8.22 12.21
CA ASP A 20 -7.83 -9.47 11.52
C ASP A 20 -8.97 -9.25 10.52
N GLN A 21 -9.84 -8.27 10.77
CA GLN A 21 -10.97 -7.96 9.89
C GLN A 21 -10.55 -7.47 8.49
N PHE A 22 -9.30 -7.04 8.32
CA PHE A 22 -8.74 -6.66 7.02
C PHE A 22 -8.04 -7.83 6.32
N CYS A 23 -7.91 -8.99 6.97
CA CYS A 23 -7.45 -10.22 6.35
C CYS A 23 -8.59 -10.84 5.54
N MET A 24 -8.32 -11.09 4.26
CA MET A 24 -9.28 -11.75 3.38
C MET A 24 -8.97 -13.25 3.38
N GLU A 25 -9.97 -14.09 3.70
CA GLU A 25 -9.84 -15.56 3.66
C GLU A 25 -9.51 -16.08 2.26
N ARG A 26 -9.86 -15.30 1.24
CA ARG A 26 -9.63 -15.62 -0.17
C ARG A 26 -9.01 -14.43 -0.86
N VAL A 27 -8.42 -14.71 -2.02
CA VAL A 27 -8.03 -13.67 -2.94
C VAL A 27 -9.22 -12.78 -3.29
N THR A 28 -9.03 -11.48 -3.12
CA THR A 28 -10.04 -10.46 -3.42
C THR A 28 -9.49 -9.40 -4.37
N ALA A 29 -10.18 -9.20 -5.48
CA ALA A 29 -9.83 -8.27 -6.54
C ALA A 29 -10.30 -6.83 -6.21
N LEU A 30 -9.51 -6.05 -5.50
CA LEU A 30 -9.87 -4.66 -5.21
C LEU A 30 -9.69 -3.75 -6.43
N THR A 31 -10.57 -2.76 -6.58
CA THR A 31 -10.46 -1.75 -7.65
C THR A 31 -10.07 -0.41 -7.06
N VAL A 32 -8.93 0.14 -7.52
CA VAL A 32 -8.41 1.43 -7.07
C VAL A 32 -8.76 2.52 -8.09
N TRP A 33 -9.45 3.57 -7.63
CA TRP A 33 -9.85 4.74 -8.40
C TRP A 33 -9.08 5.96 -7.90
N LYS A 34 -8.56 6.77 -8.81
CA LYS A 34 -7.94 8.04 -8.45
C LYS A 34 -9.04 9.09 -8.29
N LYS A 35 -9.02 9.87 -7.21
CA LYS A 35 -9.85 11.09 -7.08
C LYS A 35 -9.44 12.09 -8.18
N SER A 36 -10.40 12.92 -8.62
CA SER A 36 -10.30 13.82 -9.79
C SER A 36 -8.99 14.62 -9.87
N LEU A 37 -8.59 15.04 -11.08
CA LEU A 37 -7.40 15.86 -11.36
C LEU A 37 -7.54 17.33 -10.93
N LEU A 38 -8.68 17.73 -10.35
CA LEU A 38 -8.90 19.09 -9.86
C LEU A 38 -7.91 19.40 -8.72
N PHE A 39 -7.39 20.62 -8.72
CA PHE A 39 -6.45 21.11 -7.71
C PHE A 39 -7.06 20.89 -6.30
N ASN A 40 -6.30 20.21 -5.43
CA ASN A 40 -6.63 19.81 -4.04
C ASN A 40 -7.37 18.48 -3.83
N CYS A 41 -7.75 17.73 -4.87
CA CYS A 41 -8.38 16.40 -4.72
C CYS A 41 -7.38 15.25 -4.92
N ASN A 42 -6.25 15.27 -4.20
CA ASN A 42 -5.25 14.21 -4.30
C ASN A 42 -5.58 13.01 -3.41
N GLY A 43 -5.99 11.91 -4.02
CA GLY A 43 -6.26 10.69 -3.27
C GLY A 43 -6.74 9.53 -4.14
N PHE A 44 -7.10 8.43 -3.48
CA PHE A 44 -7.66 7.24 -4.09
C PHE A 44 -8.86 6.74 -3.29
N THR A 45 -9.75 6.03 -3.96
CA THR A 45 -10.80 5.22 -3.35
C THR A 45 -10.62 3.78 -3.80
N VAL A 46 -10.78 2.84 -2.88
CA VAL A 46 -10.61 1.41 -3.13
C VAL A 46 -11.95 0.74 -2.93
N PHE A 47 -12.41 -0.01 -3.93
CA PHE A 47 -13.69 -0.70 -3.90
C PHE A 47 -13.50 -2.21 -3.86
N HIS A 48 -14.34 -2.86 -3.06
CA HIS A 48 -14.50 -4.30 -3.04
C HIS A 48 -15.22 -4.78 -4.33
N PRO A 49 -15.02 -6.04 -4.77
CA PRO A 49 -15.78 -6.62 -5.89
C PRO A 49 -17.31 -6.51 -5.77
N SER A 50 -17.84 -6.44 -4.55
CA SER A 50 -19.28 -6.25 -4.29
C SER A 50 -19.79 -4.85 -4.63
N GLY A 51 -18.90 -3.91 -4.98
CA GLY A 51 -19.24 -2.51 -5.26
C GLY A 51 -19.15 -1.59 -4.03
N ASN A 52 -18.93 -2.15 -2.83
CA ASN A 52 -18.81 -1.36 -1.62
C ASN A 52 -17.46 -0.64 -1.56
N LEU A 53 -17.45 0.58 -1.02
CA LEU A 53 -16.23 1.29 -0.69
C LEU A 53 -15.51 0.53 0.43
N ALA A 54 -14.27 0.11 0.18
CA ALA A 54 -13.44 -0.59 1.15
C ALA A 54 -12.53 0.40 1.90
N PHE A 55 -11.80 1.24 1.15
CA PHE A 55 -10.84 2.17 1.73
C PHE A 55 -10.83 3.52 1.01
N ARG A 56 -10.40 4.54 1.75
CA ARG A 56 -10.09 5.87 1.21
C ARG A 56 -8.62 6.13 1.48
N VAL A 57 -7.94 6.76 0.53
CA VAL A 57 -6.57 7.24 0.69
C VAL A 57 -6.56 8.72 0.35
N GLU A 58 -6.14 9.54 1.29
CA GLU A 58 -6.07 10.98 1.11
C GLU A 58 -4.64 11.47 1.32
N ASN A 59 -4.21 12.40 0.48
CA ASN A 59 -2.91 13.06 0.60
C ASN A 59 -3.14 14.42 1.26
N TYR A 60 -2.97 14.45 2.58
CA TYR A 60 -3.00 15.70 3.31
C TYR A 60 -1.63 16.36 3.19
N ARG A 61 -1.62 17.63 2.77
CA ARG A 61 -0.40 18.44 2.71
C ARG A 61 -0.56 19.75 3.42
N SER A 62 0.46 20.08 4.20
CA SER A 62 1.23 21.30 3.97
C SER A 62 2.40 21.01 3.00
N ASP A 63 2.85 22.06 2.34
CA ASP A 63 3.98 22.14 1.41
C ASP A 63 5.29 21.46 1.88
N LEU A 64 5.53 21.30 3.18
CA LEU A 64 6.78 20.75 3.72
C LEU A 64 6.73 19.26 4.10
N ASN A 65 5.53 18.68 4.31
CA ASN A 65 5.35 17.28 4.71
C ASN A 65 4.32 16.58 3.83
N LYS A 66 4.72 15.57 3.06
CA LYS A 66 3.77 14.68 2.38
C LYS A 66 3.30 13.63 3.38
N GLU A 67 2.02 13.68 3.71
CA GLU A 67 1.33 12.73 4.58
C GLU A 67 0.20 12.06 3.81
N LEU A 68 0.11 10.74 3.94
CA LEU A 68 -0.95 9.94 3.35
C LEU A 68 -1.71 9.27 4.48
N VAL A 69 -3.02 9.36 4.49
CA VAL A 69 -3.87 8.67 5.46
C VAL A 69 -4.71 7.65 4.73
N LEU A 70 -4.63 6.40 5.17
CA LEU A 70 -5.52 5.31 4.79
C LEU A 70 -6.66 5.26 5.80
N MET A 71 -7.89 5.31 5.30
CA MET A 71 -9.10 5.26 6.11
C MET A 71 -9.99 4.10 5.69
N ASP A 72 -10.84 3.66 6.61
CA ASP A 72 -11.94 2.75 6.32
C ASP A 72 -13.06 3.43 5.51
N ALA A 73 -14.14 2.69 5.25
CA ALA A 73 -15.30 3.20 4.53
C ALA A 73 -16.04 4.33 5.28
N ALA A 74 -16.00 4.31 6.63
CA ALA A 74 -16.64 5.28 7.52
C ALA A 74 -15.82 6.58 7.66
N GLY A 75 -14.54 6.56 7.31
CA GLY A 75 -13.62 7.69 7.41
C GLY A 75 -12.73 7.65 8.65
N ASN A 76 -12.70 6.54 9.39
CA ASN A 76 -11.77 6.38 10.51
C ASN A 76 -10.36 6.14 9.98
N SER A 77 -9.37 6.82 10.56
CA SER A 77 -7.96 6.63 10.20
C SER A 77 -7.48 5.25 10.64
N LEU A 78 -6.96 4.46 9.69
CA LEU A 78 -6.35 3.16 9.93
C LEU A 78 -4.83 3.26 9.96
N LEU A 79 -4.24 3.97 8.99
CA LEU A 79 -2.80 4.20 8.94
C LEU A 79 -2.47 5.60 8.46
N THR A 80 -1.50 6.22 9.12
CA THR A 80 -0.84 7.44 8.65
C THR A 80 0.56 7.13 8.15
N VAL A 81 0.85 7.45 6.88
CA VAL A 81 2.14 7.23 6.23
C VAL A 81 2.80 8.58 5.95
N THR A 82 3.96 8.81 6.56
CA THR A 82 4.69 10.09 6.44
C THR A 82 6.09 9.87 5.89
N ARG A 83 6.56 10.82 5.07
CA ARG A 83 7.95 10.81 4.62
C ARG A 83 8.86 11.33 5.73
N LYS A 84 9.95 10.63 6.00
CA LYS A 84 10.95 11.08 6.97
C LYS A 84 11.73 12.27 6.42
N ARG A 85 11.74 13.38 7.17
CA ARG A 85 12.51 14.59 6.84
C ARG A 85 14.02 14.30 6.83
N LEU A 86 14.74 14.99 5.93
CA LEU A 86 16.21 15.00 5.86
C LEU A 86 16.87 13.61 5.70
N SER A 87 16.13 12.58 5.29
CA SER A 87 16.72 11.27 5.02
C SER A 87 17.25 11.21 3.59
N LEU A 88 18.54 10.89 3.42
CA LEU A 88 19.13 10.54 2.12
C LEU A 88 18.45 9.30 1.48
N GLN A 89 17.75 8.49 2.27
CA GLN A 89 17.26 7.16 1.90
C GLN A 89 15.82 7.12 1.36
N ASN A 90 15.17 8.25 1.07
CA ASN A 90 13.77 8.29 0.59
C ASN A 90 12.83 7.37 1.43
N GLU A 91 12.93 7.48 2.76
CA GLU A 91 12.23 6.62 3.71
C GLU A 91 10.82 7.14 4.02
N TRP A 92 9.84 6.24 4.00
CA TRP A 92 8.47 6.46 4.47
C TRP A 92 8.21 5.61 5.72
N GLN A 93 7.40 6.13 6.63
CA GLN A 93 7.08 5.51 7.91
C GLN A 93 5.57 5.47 8.07
N ALA A 94 5.04 4.29 8.38
CA ALA A 94 3.62 4.09 8.64
C ALA A 94 3.35 3.96 10.15
N PHE A 95 2.30 4.60 10.62
CA PHE A 95 1.84 4.64 12.00
C PHE A 95 0.39 4.18 12.05
N LEU A 96 -0.02 3.55 13.16
CA LEU A 96 -1.38 3.10 13.37
C LEU A 96 -2.28 4.30 13.71
N GLY A 97 -3.44 4.37 13.05
CA GLY A 97 -4.39 5.47 13.22
C GLY A 97 -3.80 6.83 12.83
N ASP A 98 -4.24 7.88 13.52
CA ASP A 98 -3.66 9.22 13.37
C ASP A 98 -2.33 9.33 14.12
N LYS A 99 -1.33 9.91 13.45
CA LYS A 99 0.00 10.19 14.04
C LYS A 99 -0.08 11.14 15.23
N SER A 100 -1.11 12.00 15.28
CA SER A 100 -1.36 12.91 16.40
C SER A 100 -1.56 12.20 17.74
N ASN A 101 -1.91 10.91 17.73
CA ASN A 101 -2.14 10.08 18.93
C ASN A 101 -0.86 9.73 19.72
N GLY A 102 0.28 10.36 19.41
CA GLY A 102 1.50 10.24 20.22
C GLY A 102 2.33 8.98 19.98
N GLN A 103 2.02 8.17 18.96
CA GLN A 103 2.79 6.97 18.62
C GLN A 103 4.20 7.36 18.13
N LYS A 104 5.23 7.07 18.95
CA LYS A 104 6.62 7.44 18.66
C LYS A 104 7.33 6.50 17.68
N LYS A 105 6.83 5.27 17.51
CA LYS A 105 7.47 4.21 16.73
C LYS A 105 6.59 3.80 15.55
N PRO A 106 7.13 3.69 14.33
CA PRO A 106 6.36 3.25 13.18
C PRO A 106 6.06 1.74 13.27
N LEU A 107 4.90 1.37 12.73
CA LEU A 107 4.47 -0.02 12.54
C LEU A 107 5.35 -0.71 11.48
N PHE A 108 5.64 0.00 10.39
CA PHE A 108 6.58 -0.44 9.37
C PHE A 108 7.24 0.74 8.67
N ILE A 109 8.38 0.47 8.04
CA ILE A 109 9.20 1.42 7.30
C ILE A 109 9.31 0.96 5.86
N VAL A 110 9.11 1.87 4.91
CA VAL A 110 9.29 1.62 3.48
C VAL A 110 10.48 2.44 2.99
N ARG A 111 11.48 1.76 2.43
CA ARG A 111 12.66 2.40 1.83
C ARG A 111 12.59 2.27 0.33
N ARG A 112 12.63 3.40 -0.38
CA ARG A 112 12.72 3.38 -1.83
C ARG A 112 14.16 3.07 -2.24
N ARG A 113 14.34 2.05 -3.09
CA ARG A 113 15.65 1.82 -3.69
C ARG A 113 15.83 2.85 -4.79
N SER A 114 16.80 3.74 -4.62
CA SER A 114 17.17 4.74 -5.61
C SER A 114 18.54 4.36 -6.13
N LEU A 115 18.73 4.42 -7.45
CA LEU A 115 20.03 4.44 -8.15
C LEU A 115 20.61 3.12 -8.71
N LEU A 116 19.98 1.96 -8.55
CA LEU A 116 20.43 0.74 -9.23
C LEU A 116 19.39 0.29 -10.28
N PRO A 117 19.83 -0.22 -11.46
CA PRO A 117 18.94 -0.81 -12.46
C PRO A 117 18.42 -2.17 -11.96
N THR A 118 17.51 -2.13 -10.97
CA THR A 118 16.88 -3.32 -10.40
C THR A 118 15.37 -3.24 -10.57
N LYS A 119 14.71 -4.39 -10.72
CA LYS A 119 13.25 -4.48 -10.72
C LYS A 119 12.62 -4.10 -9.37
N VAL A 120 13.42 -4.11 -8.30
CA VAL A 120 13.01 -3.72 -6.94
C VAL A 120 12.80 -2.21 -6.85
N LEU A 121 11.55 -1.82 -6.58
CA LEU A 121 11.11 -0.44 -6.41
C LEU A 121 11.26 0.03 -4.96
N ALA A 122 10.94 -0.84 -4.00
CA ALA A 122 10.96 -0.53 -2.58
C ALA A 122 11.08 -1.78 -1.71
N GLU A 123 11.52 -1.57 -0.48
CA GLU A 123 11.65 -2.59 0.57
C GLU A 123 10.86 -2.18 1.80
N ILE A 124 10.15 -3.14 2.42
CA ILE A 124 9.32 -2.92 3.60
C ILE A 124 9.93 -3.69 4.77
N PHE A 125 10.07 -3.00 5.90
CA PHE A 125 10.58 -3.52 7.16
C PHE A 125 9.47 -3.36 8.21
N VAL A 126 8.95 -4.47 8.70
CA VAL A 126 7.95 -4.52 9.75
C VAL A 126 8.63 -4.37 11.12
N GLY A 127 8.04 -3.53 11.96
CA GLY A 127 8.57 -3.14 13.25
C GLY A 127 9.49 -1.92 13.19
N SER A 128 9.92 -1.47 14.37
CA SER A 128 10.66 -0.21 14.54
C SER A 128 12.19 -0.37 14.55
N THR A 129 12.70 -1.55 14.17
CA THR A 129 14.11 -1.90 14.33
C THR A 129 14.93 -1.44 13.12
N LYS A 130 15.69 -0.35 13.29
CA LYS A 130 16.60 0.19 12.25
C LYS A 130 17.71 -0.78 11.80
N GLN A 131 17.86 -1.93 12.47
CA GLN A 131 18.95 -2.88 12.30
C GLN A 131 18.61 -4.14 11.49
N LYS A 132 17.36 -4.32 11.03
CA LYS A 132 17.03 -5.47 10.16
C LYS A 132 17.85 -5.39 8.87
N ARG A 133 18.63 -6.45 8.61
CA ARG A 133 19.47 -6.58 7.40
C ARG A 133 18.65 -6.99 6.17
N HIS A 134 17.56 -7.71 6.37
CA HIS A 134 16.69 -8.20 5.30
C HIS A 134 15.29 -7.60 5.42
N PRO A 135 14.65 -7.23 4.29
CA PRO A 135 13.28 -6.73 4.31
C PRO A 135 12.28 -7.87 4.51
N ASP A 136 11.18 -7.56 5.18
CA ASP A 136 10.06 -8.49 5.35
C ASP A 136 9.25 -8.62 4.05
N TYR A 137 9.19 -7.54 3.27
CA TYR A 137 8.58 -7.55 1.94
C TYR A 137 9.39 -6.74 0.92
N LYS A 138 9.28 -7.12 -0.35
CA LYS A 138 9.87 -6.42 -1.49
C LYS A 138 8.80 -6.05 -2.49
N ILE A 139 8.86 -4.83 -3.01
CA ILE A 139 8.00 -4.37 -4.10
C ILE A 139 8.83 -4.35 -5.37
N GLU A 140 8.40 -5.06 -6.41
CA GLU A 140 9.01 -5.03 -7.73
C GLU A 140 8.06 -4.52 -8.81
N GLY A 141 8.61 -4.12 -9.96
CA GLY A 141 7.84 -3.81 -11.17
C GLY A 141 8.07 -2.39 -11.69
N SER A 142 6.98 -1.69 -12.01
CA SER A 142 6.99 -0.33 -12.53
C SER A 142 5.75 0.47 -12.10
N TYR A 143 5.97 1.52 -11.32
CA TYR A 143 4.91 2.47 -10.97
C TYR A 143 4.31 3.16 -12.20
N ALA A 144 5.15 3.53 -13.18
CA ALA A 144 4.71 4.20 -14.41
C ALA A 144 3.76 3.31 -15.24
N ARG A 145 4.06 2.01 -15.32
CA ARG A 145 3.21 1.01 -16.00
C ARG A 145 2.06 0.52 -15.12
N ARG A 146 1.97 0.98 -13.86
CA ARG A 146 1.00 0.53 -12.84
C ARG A 146 0.98 -1.00 -12.74
N SER A 147 2.18 -1.58 -12.72
CA SER A 147 2.41 -3.01 -12.66
C SER A 147 3.41 -3.24 -11.55
N CYS A 148 2.94 -3.60 -10.36
CA CYS A 148 3.80 -3.84 -9.22
C CYS A 148 3.39 -5.13 -8.50
N THR A 149 4.36 -5.86 -7.99
CA THR A 149 4.12 -7.08 -7.21
C THR A 149 4.85 -6.96 -5.88
N VAL A 150 4.18 -7.34 -4.80
CA VAL A 150 4.75 -7.40 -3.46
C VAL A 150 5.02 -8.85 -3.11
N TYR A 151 6.26 -9.13 -2.72
CA TYR A 151 6.73 -10.44 -2.30
C TYR A 151 7.02 -10.42 -0.80
N ASN A 152 6.74 -11.52 -0.10
CA ASN A 152 7.22 -11.74 1.27
C ASN A 152 8.71 -12.15 1.29
N ASN A 153 9.24 -12.42 2.48
CA ASN A 153 10.62 -12.88 2.68
C ASN A 153 10.91 -14.28 2.10
N SER A 154 9.90 -15.15 2.00
CA SER A 154 9.97 -16.47 1.35
C SER A 154 9.98 -16.39 -0.18
N GLY A 155 9.67 -15.23 -0.75
CA GLY A 155 9.54 -15.02 -2.20
C GLY A 155 8.15 -15.29 -2.76
N ASP A 156 7.15 -15.53 -1.90
CA ASP A 156 5.76 -15.68 -2.32
C ASP A 156 5.12 -14.32 -2.62
N ILE A 157 4.23 -14.30 -3.60
CA ILE A 157 3.45 -13.12 -3.97
C ILE A 157 2.32 -12.92 -2.97
N VAL A 158 2.29 -11.76 -2.32
CA VAL A 158 1.24 -11.38 -1.36
C VAL A 158 0.30 -10.30 -1.91
N PHE A 159 0.71 -9.56 -2.93
CA PHE A 159 -0.12 -8.54 -3.58
C PHE A 159 0.35 -8.26 -5.01
N GLU A 160 -0.60 -8.01 -5.92
CA GLU A 160 -0.32 -7.57 -7.28
C GLU A 160 -1.21 -6.38 -7.68
N ALA A 161 -0.57 -5.34 -8.21
CA ALA A 161 -1.22 -4.22 -8.88
C ALA A 161 -0.99 -4.34 -10.38
N GLN A 162 -2.08 -4.24 -11.15
CA GLN A 162 -2.03 -4.20 -12.61
C GLN A 162 -3.02 -3.16 -13.14
N ARG A 163 -2.66 -2.50 -14.25
CA ARG A 163 -3.56 -1.59 -14.94
C ARG A 163 -4.75 -2.35 -15.50
N GLN A 164 -5.97 -1.88 -15.23
CA GLN A 164 -7.14 -2.33 -15.99
C GLN A 164 -7.04 -1.79 -17.43
N ASN A 165 -6.89 -2.69 -18.40
CA ASN A 165 -7.10 -2.37 -19.81
C ASN A 165 -8.58 -2.59 -20.13
N SER A 166 -9.30 -1.53 -20.49
CA SER A 166 -10.67 -1.63 -21.01
C SER A 166 -10.62 -2.15 -22.44
N LYS A 167 -10.83 -3.46 -22.64
CA LYS A 167 -11.34 -3.94 -23.94
C LYS A 167 -12.82 -3.56 -23.99
N MET A 168 -13.11 -2.43 -24.61
CA MET A 168 -14.46 -2.04 -24.98
C MET A 168 -14.96 -3.05 -26.01
N LYS A 169 -15.72 -4.06 -25.57
CA LYS A 169 -16.49 -4.91 -26.48
C LYS A 169 -17.50 -3.99 -27.16
N ARG A 170 -17.26 -3.63 -28.42
CA ARG A 170 -18.32 -3.11 -29.29
C ARG A 170 -19.40 -4.19 -29.31
N LYS A 171 -20.60 -3.88 -28.82
CA LYS A 171 -21.80 -4.64 -29.17
C LYS A 171 -21.91 -4.57 -30.69
N GLN A 172 -21.84 -5.72 -31.35
CA GLN A 172 -22.54 -5.91 -32.62
C GLN A 172 -24.01 -6.18 -32.29
#